data_AF-A0A7Y0TIY9-F1
#
_entry.id   AF-A0A7Y0TIY9-F1
#
_cell.length_a   1.000
_cell.length_b   1.000
_cell.length_c   1.000
_cell.angle_alpha   90.00
_cell.angle_beta   90.00
_cell.angle_gamma   90.00
#
_symmetry.space_group_name_H-M   'P 1'
#
loop_
_entity.id
_entity.type
_entity.pdbx_description
1 polymer ?
#
loop_
_entity_poly.entity_id
_entity_poly.type
_entity_poly.pdbx_seq_one_letter_code
_entity_poly.pdbx_strand_id
1 'polypeptide(L)'
;MSSTKLSEIKSKIAELQKEADDIIRNDRLAIIKEIKDKIENFNITIEELQRKGKTAKSASTKSSSVIKYKKSETEYWVGRGPKPGWVKDVEKRGESIEQYRVTE
;
A
#
# COMPACT_ATOMS: atom_id res chain seq x y z
N MET A 1 24.33 25.49 50.68
CA MET A 1 23.25 24.53 50.98
C MET A 1 22.34 24.27 49.78
N SER A 2 21.78 25.29 49.12
CA SER A 2 20.84 25.06 47.98
C SER A 2 21.53 24.63 46.67
N SER A 3 22.76 25.10 46.40
CA SER A 3 23.49 24.74 45.18
C SER A 3 23.97 23.28 45.17
N THR A 4 24.32 22.72 46.33
CA THR A 4 24.73 21.31 46.45
C THR A 4 23.53 20.38 46.22
N LYS A 5 22.38 20.72 46.80
CA LYS A 5 21.12 19.97 46.61
C LYS A 5 20.65 19.96 45.15
N LEU A 6 20.83 21.06 44.43
CA LEU A 6 20.52 21.15 43.00
C LEU A 6 21.45 20.27 42.15
N SER A 7 22.74 20.22 42.48
CA SER A 7 23.70 19.33 41.82
C SER A 7 23.38 17.85 42.07
N GLU A 8 23.02 17.46 43.29
CA GLU A 8 22.60 16.09 43.61
C GLU A 8 21.34 15.67 42.84
N ILE A 9 20.35 16.56 42.73
CA ILE A 9 19.13 16.30 41.94
C ILE A 9 19.49 16.08 40.47
N LYS A 10 20.38 16.91 39.90
CA LYS A 10 20.81 16.74 38.50
C LYS A 10 21.56 15.44 38.26
N SER A 11 22.46 15.03 39.16
CA SER A 11 23.14 13.74 39.05
C SER A 11 22.14 12.59 39.07
N LYS A 12 21.14 12.64 39.96
CA LYS A 12 20.10 11.61 40.03
C LYS A 12 19.23 11.54 38.78
N ILE A 13 18.92 12.68 38.17
CA ILE A 13 18.20 12.73 36.88
C ILE A 13 19.03 12.06 35.78
N ALA A 14 20.33 12.35 35.69
CA ALA A 14 21.20 11.76 34.68
C ALA A 14 21.31 10.23 34.83
N GLU A 15 21.38 9.75 36.08
CA GLU A 15 21.43 8.33 36.40
C GLU A 15 20.12 7.62 35.99
N LEU A 16 18.97 8.21 36.33
CA LEU A 16 17.65 7.69 35.95
C LEU A 16 17.40 7.74 34.43
N GLN A 17 17.91 8.76 33.75
CA GLN A 17 17.85 8.84 32.28
C GLN A 17 18.64 7.71 31.64
N LYS A 18 19.86 7.46 32.13
CA LYS A 18 20.69 6.36 31.64
C LYS A 18 19.99 5.01 31.82
N GLU A 19 19.40 4.77 33.00
CA GLU A 19 18.64 3.55 33.27
C GLU A 19 17.43 3.39 32.31
N ALA A 20 16.69 4.48 32.06
CA ALA A 20 15.60 4.48 31.09
C ALA A 20 16.07 4.14 29.66
N ASP A 21 17.18 4.72 29.22
CA ASP A 21 17.79 4.42 27.92
C ASP A 21 18.25 2.96 27.80
N ASP A 22 18.81 2.40 28.88
CA ASP A 22 19.22 0.99 28.92
C ASP A 22 18.00 0.04 28.85
N ILE A 23 16.90 0.37 29.54
CA ILE A 23 15.63 -0.38 29.44
C ILE A 23 15.09 -0.33 28.01
N ILE A 24 14.99 0.86 27.42
CA ILE A 24 14.50 1.04 26.05
C ILE A 24 15.38 0.24 25.07
N ARG A 25 16.71 0.23 25.26
CA ARG A 25 17.61 -0.51 24.39
C ARG A 25 17.37 -2.01 24.46
N ASN A 26 17.20 -2.56 25.66
CA ASN A 26 16.93 -3.98 25.87
C ASN A 26 15.57 -4.38 25.29
N ASP A 27 14.51 -3.62 25.59
CA ASP A 27 13.16 -3.87 25.07
C ASP A 27 13.13 -3.76 23.54
N ARG A 28 13.85 -2.79 22.98
CA ARG A 28 13.94 -2.62 21.52
C ARG A 28 14.55 -3.83 20.83
N LEU A 29 15.57 -4.46 21.43
CA LEU A 29 16.17 -5.68 20.87
C LEU A 29 15.20 -6.86 20.91
N ALA A 30 14.47 -7.01 22.02
CA ALA A 30 13.43 -8.03 22.16
C ALA A 30 12.30 -7.84 21.13
N ILE A 31 11.81 -6.61 20.96
CA ILE A 31 10.76 -6.27 19.99
C ILE A 31 11.23 -6.50 18.56
N ILE A 32 12.46 -6.11 18.22
CA ILE A 32 13.00 -6.35 16.87
C ILE A 32 13.05 -7.84 16.56
N LYS A 33 13.43 -8.68 17.54
CA LYS A 33 13.41 -10.13 17.37
C LYS A 33 11.98 -10.62 17.11
N GLU A 34 11.01 -10.22 17.91
CA GLU A 34 9.61 -10.61 17.73
C GLU A 34 9.04 -10.19 16.37
N ILE A 35 9.39 -8.98 15.89
CA ILE A 35 8.97 -8.51 14.57
C ILE A 35 9.59 -9.38 13.47
N LYS A 36 10.86 -9.78 13.60
CA LYS A 36 11.52 -10.68 12.62
C LYS A 36 10.85 -12.05 12.58
N ASP A 37 10.61 -12.66 13.74
CA ASP A 37 9.87 -13.93 13.83
C ASP A 37 8.48 -13.83 13.16
N LYS A 38 7.76 -12.72 13.38
CA LYS A 38 6.46 -12.47 12.73
C LYS A 38 6.59 -12.26 11.22
N ILE A 39 7.63 -11.57 10.75
CA ILE A 39 7.91 -11.40 9.33
C ILE A 39 8.09 -12.76 8.63
N GLU A 40 8.86 -13.66 9.25
CA GLU A 40 9.13 -14.99 8.71
C GLU A 40 7.88 -15.89 8.75
N ASN A 41 7.19 -15.95 9.89
CA ASN A 41 6.01 -16.81 10.05
C ASN A 41 4.83 -16.43 9.14
N PHE A 42 4.64 -15.13 8.89
CA PHE A 42 3.53 -14.63 8.09
C PHE A 42 3.95 -14.22 6.67
N ASN A 43 5.20 -14.47 6.29
CA ASN A 43 5.77 -14.10 4.99
C ASN A 43 5.51 -12.62 4.62
N ILE A 44 5.56 -11.73 5.63
CA ILE A 44 5.29 -10.29 5.48
C ILE A 44 6.53 -9.64 4.89
N THR A 45 6.38 -8.89 3.80
CA THR A 45 7.52 -8.16 3.22
C THR A 45 7.76 -6.84 3.96
N ILE A 46 9.03 -6.39 3.99
CA ILE A 46 9.40 -5.09 4.57
C ILE A 46 8.62 -3.95 3.88
N GLU A 47 8.35 -4.09 2.58
CA GLU A 47 7.53 -3.16 1.82
C GLU A 47 6.10 -3.05 2.38
N GLU A 48 5.50 -4.16 2.81
CA GLU A 48 4.18 -4.15 3.45
C GLU A 48 4.19 -3.45 4.81
N LEU A 49 5.23 -3.64 5.62
CA LEU A 49 5.44 -2.93 6.88
C LEU A 49 5.67 -1.43 6.69
N GLN A 50 6.33 -1.02 5.60
CA GLN A 50 6.61 0.39 5.29
C GLN A 50 5.41 1.13 4.66
N ARG A 51 4.37 0.42 4.20
CA ARG A 51 3.17 1.03 3.62
C ARG A 51 2.39 1.79 4.70
N LYS A 52 2.66 3.09 4.80
CA LYS A 52 1.91 4.03 5.66
C LYS A 52 0.48 4.19 5.14
N GLY A 53 -0.45 3.38 5.66
CA GLY A 53 -1.88 3.71 5.75
C GLY A 53 -2.61 4.05 4.45
N LYS A 54 -2.25 3.46 3.30
CA LYS A 54 -3.25 3.22 2.27
C LYS A 54 -3.69 1.80 2.47
N THR A 55 -4.89 1.64 3.03
CA THR A 55 -5.62 0.37 3.03
C THR A 55 -5.33 -0.31 1.71
N ALA A 56 -4.70 -1.49 1.77
CA ALA A 56 -4.63 -2.33 0.60
C ALA A 56 -6.08 -2.43 0.12
N LYS A 57 -6.38 -1.82 -1.04
CA LYS A 57 -7.55 -2.23 -1.78
C LYS A 57 -7.30 -3.71 -1.96
N SER A 58 -7.96 -4.52 -1.13
CA SER A 58 -8.19 -5.93 -1.40
C SER A 58 -8.40 -5.99 -2.89
N ALA A 59 -7.56 -6.76 -3.58
CA ALA A 59 -7.68 -6.94 -5.01
C ALA A 59 -9.07 -7.51 -5.21
N SER A 60 -10.05 -6.62 -5.41
CA SER A 60 -11.40 -6.99 -5.74
C SER A 60 -11.21 -7.76 -7.02
N THR A 61 -11.43 -9.07 -6.97
CA THR A 61 -11.47 -9.96 -8.11
C THR A 61 -12.20 -9.18 -9.19
N LYS A 62 -11.44 -8.65 -10.16
CA LYS A 62 -11.98 -7.83 -11.23
C LYS A 62 -12.96 -8.77 -11.91
N SER A 63 -14.25 -8.58 -11.69
CA SER A 63 -15.26 -9.23 -12.53
C SER A 63 -14.85 -8.88 -13.95
N SER A 64 -14.47 -9.90 -14.71
CA SER A 64 -14.03 -9.77 -16.09
C SER A 64 -15.14 -9.01 -16.81
N SER A 65 -14.89 -7.72 -17.08
CA SER A 65 -15.88 -6.89 -17.74
C SER A 65 -16.04 -7.47 -19.14
N VAL A 66 -17.23 -8.03 -19.41
CA VAL A 66 -17.55 -8.66 -20.69
C VAL A 66 -17.25 -7.67 -21.80
N ILE A 67 -16.44 -8.11 -22.78
CA ILE A 67 -16.08 -7.30 -23.93
C ILE A 67 -17.34 -7.11 -24.77
N LYS A 68 -17.89 -5.88 -24.76
CA LYS A 68 -19.13 -5.57 -25.50
C LYS A 68 -18.89 -5.36 -26.99
N TYR A 69 -17.76 -4.77 -27.37
CA TYR A 69 -17.39 -4.50 -28.75
C TYR A 69 -15.94 -4.90 -29.04
N LYS A 70 -15.66 -5.56 -30.17
CA LYS A 70 -14.33 -6.03 -30.58
C LYS A 70 -14.12 -5.77 -32.07
N LYS A 71 -13.04 -5.07 -32.41
CA LYS A 71 -12.58 -4.83 -33.77
C LYS A 71 -11.46 -5.79 -34.18
N SER A 72 -10.58 -6.14 -33.24
CA SER A 72 -9.49 -7.12 -33.45
C SER A 72 -9.12 -7.78 -32.13
N GLU A 73 -8.15 -8.72 -32.13
CA GLU A 73 -7.68 -9.38 -30.90
C GLU A 73 -7.15 -8.39 -29.85
N THR A 74 -6.54 -7.29 -30.31
CA THR A 74 -5.95 -6.25 -29.44
C THR A 74 -6.85 -5.02 -29.30
N GLU A 75 -7.80 -4.79 -30.20
CA GLU A 75 -8.71 -3.65 -30.17
C GLU A 75 -10.13 -4.06 -29.75
N TYR A 76 -10.45 -3.83 -28.47
CA TYR A 76 -11.77 -4.09 -27.92
C TYR A 76 -12.21 -3.00 -26.94
N TRP A 77 -13.52 -2.93 -26.67
CA TRP A 77 -14.12 -1.97 -25.76
C TRP A 77 -15.28 -2.59 -24.99
N VAL A 78 -15.24 -2.48 -23.67
CA VAL A 78 -16.26 -3.04 -22.76
C VAL A 78 -17.55 -2.20 -22.72
N GLY A 79 -17.63 -1.11 -23.50
CA GLY A 79 -18.78 -0.19 -23.51
C GLY A 79 -18.92 0.66 -22.24
N ARG A 80 -17.94 0.61 -21.34
CA ARG A 80 -17.81 1.46 -20.15
C ARG A 80 -16.52 2.27 -20.21
N GLY A 81 -16.55 3.50 -19.72
CA GLY A 81 -15.39 4.39 -19.70
C GLY A 81 -15.12 5.11 -21.04
N PRO A 82 -13.97 5.76 -21.19
CA PRO A 82 -13.65 6.56 -22.38
C PRO A 82 -13.61 5.70 -23.65
N LYS A 83 -14.20 6.21 -24.74
CA LYS A 83 -14.19 5.57 -26.06
C LYS A 83 -12.76 5.48 -26.61
N PRO A 84 -12.26 4.29 -26.99
CA PRO A 84 -10.95 4.14 -27.61
C PRO A 84 -10.91 4.73 -29.03
N GLY A 85 -9.70 4.97 -29.55
CA GLY A 85 -9.50 5.67 -30.83
C GLY A 85 -10.23 5.03 -32.00
N TRP A 86 -10.27 3.69 -32.07
CA TRP A 86 -10.94 2.97 -33.14
C TRP A 86 -12.47 3.16 -33.12
N VAL A 87 -13.09 3.29 -31.95
CA VAL A 87 -14.54 3.56 -31.85
C VAL A 87 -14.85 4.93 -32.40
N LYS A 88 -14.03 5.93 -32.07
CA LYS A 88 -14.17 7.29 -32.62
C LYS A 88 -13.97 7.32 -34.13
N ASP A 89 -13.06 6.49 -34.64
CA ASP A 89 -12.78 6.37 -36.06
C ASP A 89 -13.94 5.70 -36.83
N VAL A 90 -14.54 4.64 -36.27
CA VAL A 90 -15.78 4.02 -36.77
C VAL A 90 -16.93 5.04 -36.81
N GLU A 91 -17.14 5.79 -35.73
CA GLU A 91 -18.16 6.84 -35.67
C GLU A 91 -17.88 7.97 -36.70
N LYS A 92 -16.61 8.34 -36.90
CA LYS A 92 -16.20 9.35 -37.88
C LYS A 92 -16.41 8.89 -39.31
N ARG A 93 -16.27 7.60 -39.59
CA ARG A 93 -16.59 7.00 -40.90
C ARG A 93 -18.10 6.88 -41.16
N GLY A 94 -18.94 7.25 -40.18
CA GLY A 94 -20.40 7.13 -40.28
C GLY A 94 -20.89 5.69 -40.09
N GLU A 95 -20.03 4.81 -39.59
CA GLU A 95 -20.36 3.40 -39.34
C GLU A 95 -20.95 3.23 -37.93
N SER A 96 -21.88 2.30 -37.76
CA SER A 96 -22.41 1.97 -36.44
C SER A 96 -21.45 1.05 -35.68
N ILE A 97 -21.09 1.46 -34.47
CA ILE A 97 -20.29 0.64 -33.53
C ILE A 97 -20.95 -0.70 -33.19
N GLU A 98 -22.26 -0.82 -33.39
CA GLU A 98 -23.02 -2.05 -33.16
C GLU A 98 -22.60 -3.20 -34.08
N GLN A 99 -22.00 -2.90 -35.24
CA GLN A 99 -21.42 -3.91 -36.13
C GLN A 99 -20.25 -4.66 -35.50
N TYR A 100 -19.57 -4.03 -34.54
CA TYR A 100 -18.44 -4.62 -33.81
C TYR A 100 -18.87 -5.23 -32.48
N ARG A 101 -20.19 -5.36 -32.23
CA ARG A 101 -20.69 -5.95 -30.99
C ARG A 101 -20.35 -7.42 -30.95
N VAL A 102 -19.72 -7.86 -29.86
CA VAL A 102 -19.53 -9.28 -29.60
C VAL A 102 -20.87 -9.83 -29.14
N THR A 103 -21.51 -10.64 -29.98
CA THR A 103 -22.56 -11.56 -29.55
C THR A 103 -21.87 -12.73 -28.89
N GLU A 104 -22.11 -12.91 -27.60
CA GLU A 104 -21.67 -14.09 -26.84
C GLU A 104 -22.36 -15.35 -27.37
#